data_AF-A0A9W3GRV4-F1
#
_entry.id   AF-A0A9W3GRV4-F1
#
_cell.length_a   1.000
_cell.length_b   1.000
_cell.length_c   1.000
_cell.angle_alpha   90.00
_cell.angle_beta   90.00
_cell.angle_gamma   90.00
#
_symmetry.space_group_name_H-M   'P 1'
#
loop_
_entity.id
_entity.type
_entity.pdbx_description
1 polymer ?
#
loop_
_entity_poly.entity_id
_entity_poly.type
_entity_poly.pdbx_seq_one_letter_code
_entity_poly.pdbx_strand_id
1 'polypeptide(L)' 'MKIFSFILAAIILLAQIFSARGGFQRQLHCQRMDGRCEVECLSFEDKIGGCRAELTPFCCKKRENN' A
#
# COMPACT_ATOMS: atom_id res chain seq x y z
N MET A 1 -18.67 -21.58 23.71
CA MET A 1 -18.69 -20.11 23.49
C MET A 1 -17.30 -19.48 23.52
N LYS A 2 -16.46 -19.77 24.54
CA LYS A 2 -15.12 -19.16 24.68
C LYS A 2 -14.12 -19.48 23.55
N ILE A 3 -14.17 -20.70 23.00
CA ILE A 3 -13.31 -21.15 21.88
C ILE A 3 -13.64 -20.40 20.57
N PHE A 4 -14.92 -20.19 20.28
CA PHE A 4 -15.36 -19.44 19.09
C PHE A 4 -14.85 -17.99 19.11
N SER A 5 -14.87 -17.35 20.28
CA SER A 5 -14.32 -16.00 20.45
C SER A 5 -12.81 -15.95 20.16
N PHE A 6 -12.05 -16.96 20.57
CA PHE A 6 -10.61 -17.04 20.26
C PHE A 6 -10.34 -17.25 18.76
N ILE A 7 -11.13 -18.09 18.09
CA ILE A 7 -11.01 -18.34 16.65
C ILE A 7 -11.28 -17.04 15.87
N LEU A 8 -12.36 -16.33 16.21
CA LEU A 8 -12.69 -15.04 15.60
C LEU A 8 -11.58 -14.01 15.80
N ALA A 9 -11.05 -13.88 17.02
CA ALA A 9 -9.95 -12.97 17.31
C ALA A 9 -8.70 -13.30 16.48
N ALA A 10 -8.35 -14.57 16.34
CA ALA A 10 -7.21 -15.00 15.53
C ALA A 10 -7.39 -14.67 14.03
N ILE A 11 -8.59 -14.88 13.48
CA ILE A 11 -8.91 -14.55 12.09
C ILE A 11 -8.79 -13.04 11.84
N ILE A 12 -9.32 -12.22 12.76
CA ILE A 12 -9.24 -10.76 12.66
C ILE A 12 -7.78 -10.31 12.69
N LEU A 13 -6.98 -10.82 13.62
CA LEU A 13 -5.54 -10.49 13.71
C LEU A 13 -4.79 -10.86 12.43
N LEU A 14 -5.04 -12.05 11.88
CA LEU A 14 -4.44 -12.47 10.62
C LEU A 14 -4.85 -11.55 9.47
N ALA A 15 -6.13 -11.21 9.35
CA ALA A 15 -6.61 -10.32 8.31
C ALA A 15 -5.90 -8.95 8.32
N GLN A 16 -5.64 -8.39 9.51
CA GLN A 16 -4.87 -7.15 9.68
C GLN A 16 -3.40 -7.30 9.27
N ILE A 17 -2.77 -8.44 9.56
CA ILE A 17 -1.39 -8.71 9.14
C ILE A 17 -1.30 -8.83 7.61
N PHE A 18 -2.26 -9.52 6.98
CA PHE A 18 -2.29 -9.67 5.52
C PHE A 18 -2.57 -8.35 4.79
N SER A 19 -3.48 -7.52 5.29
CA SER A 19 -3.73 -6.19 4.72
C SER A 19 -2.51 -5.27 4.86
N ALA A 20 -1.84 -5.27 6.02
CA ALA A 20 -0.60 -4.52 6.24
C ALA A 20 0.53 -4.98 5.30
N ARG A 21 0.69 -6.30 5.08
CA ARG A 21 1.66 -6.86 4.13
C ARG A 21 1.39 -6.43 2.69
N GLY A 22 0.12 -6.38 2.28
CA GLY A 22 -0.26 -5.95 0.94
C GLY A 22 0.07 -4.48 0.64
N GLY A 23 -0.07 -3.59 1.63
CA GLY A 23 0.38 -2.19 1.53
C GLY A 23 1.90 -2.08 1.45
N PHE A 24 2.61 -2.76 2.36
CA PHE A 24 4.08 -2.75 2.39
C PHE A 24 4.71 -3.27 1.08
N GLN A 25 4.18 -4.36 0.52
CA GLN A 25 4.70 -4.91 -0.73
C GLN A 25 4.52 -3.93 -1.90
N ARG A 26 3.39 -3.21 -1.95
CA ARG A 26 3.15 -2.19 -3.00
C ARG A 26 4.01 -0.96 -2.83
N GLN A 27 4.26 -0.53 -1.59
CA GLN A 27 5.18 0.56 -1.31
C GLN A 27 6.61 0.20 -1.73
N LEU A 28 7.08 -1.01 -1.39
CA LEU A 28 8.37 -1.52 -1.82
C LEU A 28 8.45 -1.62 -3.36
N HIS A 29 7.37 -2.06 -4.01
CA HIS A 29 7.32 -2.13 -5.47
C HIS A 29 7.37 -0.73 -6.11
N CYS A 30 6.67 0.26 -5.53
CA CYS A 30 6.74 1.64 -5.98
C CYS A 30 8.16 2.20 -5.89
N GLN A 31 8.83 1.97 -4.76
CA GLN A 31 10.23 2.38 -4.56
C GLN A 31 11.18 1.72 -5.56
N ARG A 32 10.98 0.44 -5.92
CA ARG A 32 11.80 -0.24 -6.95
C ARG A 32 11.64 0.34 -8.35
N MET A 33 10.56 1.07 -8.62
CA MET A 33 10.35 1.76 -9.89
C MET A 33 10.86 3.21 -9.85
N ASP A 34 11.60 3.60 -8.81
CA ASP A 34 11.98 4.99 -8.50
C ASP A 34 10.76 5.92 -8.33
N GLY A 35 9.64 5.34 -7.89
CA GLY A 35 8.43 6.06 -7.53
C GLY A 35 8.35 6.33 -6.04
N ARG A 36 7.46 7.25 -5.66
CA ARG A 36 7.08 7.53 -4.27
C ARG A 36 5.57 7.45 -4.06
N CYS A 37 5.17 7.10 -2.85
CA CYS A 37 3.77 6.98 -2.49
C CYS A 37 3.22 8.33 -2.02
N GLU A 38 2.21 8.86 -2.68
CA GLU A 38 1.63 10.17 -2.36
C GLU A 38 0.10 10.14 -2.31
N VAL A 39 -0.47 11.18 -1.66
CA VAL A 39 -1.92 11.44 -1.63
C VAL A 39 -2.43 11.70 -3.05
N GLU A 40 -1.69 12.50 -3.81
CA GLU A 40 -1.89 12.86 -5.21
C GLU A 40 -0.52 13.06 -5.87
N CYS A 41 -0.41 12.72 -7.16
CA CYS A 41 0.82 12.98 -7.92
C CYS A 41 0.87 14.45 -8.35
N LEU A 42 2.06 15.04 -8.36
CA LEU A 42 2.25 16.40 -8.86
C LEU A 42 2.02 16.45 -10.38
N SER A 43 1.78 17.64 -10.92
CA SER A 43 1.48 17.85 -12.35
C SER A 43 2.61 17.42 -13.30
N PHE A 44 3.84 17.33 -12.81
CA PHE A 44 5.03 16.87 -13.55
C PHE A 44 5.38 15.40 -13.28
N GLU A 45 4.47 14.65 -12.67
CA GLU A 45 4.66 13.25 -12.31
C GLU A 45 3.58 12.39 -12.94
N ASP A 46 3.96 11.15 -13.25
CA ASP A 46 3.04 10.15 -13.73
C ASP A 46 2.60 9.24 -12.59
N LYS A 47 1.29 9.00 -12.54
CA LYS A 47 0.69 7.95 -11.72
C LYS A 47 0.92 6.60 -12.39
N ILE A 48 1.89 5.86 -11.88
CA ILE A 48 2.30 4.55 -12.43
C ILE A 48 1.65 3.37 -11.71
N GLY A 49 0.99 3.60 -10.57
CA GLY A 49 0.32 2.54 -9.81
C GLY A 49 -0.31 3.02 -8.51
N GLY A 50 -0.50 2.10 -7.57
CA GLY A 50 -1.04 2.41 -6.24
C GLY A 50 -0.27 1.74 -5.11
N CYS A 51 -0.07 2.48 -4.01
CA CYS A 51 0.65 2.02 -2.82
C CYS A 51 -0.27 1.42 -1.74
N ARG A 52 -1.59 1.62 -1.84
CA ARG A 52 -2.60 1.12 -0.89
C ARG A 52 -2.26 1.41 0.59
N ALA A 53 -1.55 2.50 0.85
CA ALA A 53 -1.42 3.11 2.16
C ALA A 53 -2.61 4.06 2.33
N GLU A 54 -3.29 4.03 3.48
CA GLU A 54 -4.53 4.81 3.71
C GLU A 54 -4.36 6.30 3.40
N LEU A 55 -3.18 6.86 3.69
CA LEU A 55 -2.86 8.27 3.49
C LEU A 55 -2.12 8.55 2.18
N THR A 56 -1.60 7.54 1.48
CA THR A 56 -0.81 7.74 0.25
C THR A 56 -1.14 6.65 -0.79
N PRO A 57 -2.30 6.74 -1.45
CA PRO A 57 -2.81 5.67 -2.29
C PRO A 57 -2.08 5.54 -3.63
N PHE A 58 -1.41 6.58 -4.13
CA PHE A 58 -0.82 6.58 -5.47
C PHE A 58 0.67 6.37 -5.48
N CYS A 59 1.18 5.63 -6.47
CA CYS A 59 2.60 5.56 -6.78
C CYS A 59 2.91 6.56 -7.90
N CYS A 60 3.69 7.58 -7.58
CA CYS A 60 4.03 8.71 -8.45
C CYS A 60 5.50 8.63 -8.83
N LYS A 61 5.80 8.77 -10.12
CA LYS A 61 7.17 8.82 -10.64
C LYS A 61 7.38 10.10 -11.42
N LYS A 62 8.54 10.74 -11.22
CA LYS A 62 8.91 11.94 -11.96
C LYS A 62 9.01 11.61 -13.45
N ARG A 63 8.43 12.45 -14.32
CA ARG A 63 8.65 12.33 -15.76
C ARG A 63 10.12 12.54 -16.08
N GLU A 64 10.71 11.60 -16.80
CA GLU A 64 11.93 11.88 -17.54
C GLU A 64 11.53 12.66 -18.79
N ASN A 65 11.83 13.96 -18.80
CA ASN A 65 11.80 14.73 -20.04
C ASN A 65 13.00 14.28 -20.88
N ASN A 66 12.72 13.56 -21.96
CA ASN A 66 13.71 13.23 -22.99
C ASN A 66 13.92 14.42 -23.93
#